data_AF-A0A965YBT6-F1
#
_entry.id   AF-A0A965YBT6-F1
#
_cell.length_a   1.000
_cell.length_b   1.000
_cell.length_c   1.000
_cell.angle_alpha   90.00
_cell.angle_beta   90.00
_cell.angle_gamma   90.00
#
_symmetry.space_group_name_H-M   'P 1'
#
loop_
_entity.id
_entity.type
_entity.pdbx_description
1 polymer ?
#
loop_
_entity_poly.entity_id
_entity_poly.type
_entity_poly.pdbx_seq_one_letter_code
_entity_poly.pdbx_strand_id
1 'polypeptide(L)'
;MSKKFKNKQKIIYLKERALLSDTLPYETPAIFSNRYFYRFLINNDVEINNDEVKFNQENEGIKEVIALLLNVEKVPDSGIDKWYFSYKKDKKSVNKERNIPFTFKIAHKENDFRNLSLIHPLNQLMVVNFYDTYKDSIRYFSNQNLKVITDEFFARIGKLRKNHAGMVFDVGKSALLVVDMQNYFLSENSHAFIPSADAIMDNINLLTDFFSTRNRPIIFTRHIDSAESPGGLSPMEKWWNGKISNDD
;
A
#
# COMPACT_ATOMS: atom_id res chain seq x y z
N MET A 1 -25.65 -8.97 -22.68
CA MET A 1 -25.12 -10.08 -21.87
C MET A 1 -24.36 -9.52 -20.67
N SER A 2 -24.84 -9.75 -19.45
CA SER A 2 -24.23 -9.18 -18.24
C SER A 2 -22.88 -9.85 -17.97
N LYS A 3 -21.77 -9.11 -18.05
CA LYS A 3 -20.49 -9.56 -17.47
C LYS A 3 -20.70 -9.68 -15.97
N LYS A 4 -20.87 -10.92 -15.46
CA LYS A 4 -20.87 -11.20 -14.02
C LYS A 4 -19.58 -10.61 -13.44
N PHE A 5 -19.68 -9.60 -12.59
CA PHE A 5 -18.55 -9.10 -11.80
C PHE A 5 -17.97 -10.30 -11.03
N LYS A 6 -16.74 -10.74 -11.36
CA LYS A 6 -16.06 -11.78 -10.59
C LYS A 6 -15.92 -11.28 -9.15
N ASN A 7 -16.53 -11.99 -8.19
CA ASN A 7 -16.65 -11.53 -6.80
C ASN A 7 -15.28 -11.32 -6.11
N LYS A 8 -14.21 -11.95 -6.59
CA LYS A 8 -12.83 -11.78 -6.10
C LYS A 8 -11.88 -11.66 -7.29
N GLN A 9 -11.10 -10.57 -7.33
CA GLN A 9 -9.98 -10.38 -8.25
C GLN A 9 -8.72 -10.33 -7.39
N LYS A 10 -7.69 -11.08 -7.78
CA LYS A 10 -6.38 -11.12 -7.11
C LYS A 10 -5.72 -9.74 -7.26
N ILE A 11 -5.31 -9.13 -6.15
CA ILE A 11 -4.50 -7.91 -6.17
C ILE A 11 -3.07 -8.40 -6.40
N ILE A 12 -2.56 -8.22 -7.61
CA ILE A 12 -1.18 -8.57 -7.99
C ILE A 12 -0.29 -7.36 -7.59
N TYR A 13 1.04 -7.43 -7.69
CA TYR A 13 1.99 -6.33 -7.46
C TYR A 13 1.85 -5.11 -8.42
N LEU A 14 0.65 -4.85 -8.91
CA LEU A 14 0.30 -3.72 -9.74
C LEU A 14 0.43 -2.43 -8.93
N LYS A 15 0.96 -1.38 -9.56
CA LYS A 15 1.21 -0.08 -8.94
C LYS A 15 -0.06 0.54 -8.34
N GLU A 16 -1.22 0.26 -8.93
CA GLU A 16 -2.54 0.74 -8.52
C GLU A 16 -2.95 0.26 -7.12
N ARG A 17 -2.24 -0.69 -6.50
CA ARG A 17 -2.48 -1.12 -5.11
C ARG A 17 -2.34 0.01 -4.09
N ALA A 18 -1.52 1.03 -4.37
CA ALA A 18 -1.38 2.20 -3.49
C ALA A 18 -2.72 2.95 -3.32
N LEU A 19 -3.64 2.80 -4.27
CA LEU A 19 -5.01 3.31 -4.17
C LEU A 19 -5.80 2.65 -3.02
N LEU A 20 -5.49 1.40 -2.70
CA LEU A 20 -6.22 0.62 -1.70
C LEU A 20 -5.73 0.88 -0.26
N SER A 21 -4.52 1.40 -0.08
CA SER A 21 -3.90 1.59 1.23
C SER A 21 -3.63 3.06 1.56
N ASP A 22 -3.14 3.84 0.60
CA ASP A 22 -2.47 5.12 0.89
C ASP A 22 -3.32 6.32 0.51
N THR A 23 -4.26 6.16 -0.42
CA THR A 23 -5.21 7.21 -0.81
C THR A 23 -6.56 7.09 -0.10
N LEU A 24 -6.74 6.05 0.72
CA LEU A 24 -7.86 5.99 1.65
C LEU A 24 -7.60 7.01 2.78
N PRO A 25 -8.52 7.96 3.02
CA PRO A 25 -8.40 8.85 4.18
C PRO A 25 -8.34 8.03 5.47
N TYR A 26 -7.38 8.29 6.34
CA TYR A 26 -7.22 7.58 7.63
C TYR A 26 -8.51 7.55 8.49
N GLU A 27 -9.39 8.53 8.30
CA GLU A 27 -10.69 8.67 8.96
C GLU A 27 -11.86 8.34 8.02
N THR A 28 -11.74 7.32 7.17
CA THR A 28 -12.88 6.90 6.33
C THR A 28 -14.10 6.57 7.21
N PRO A 29 -15.30 7.05 6.88
CA PRO A 29 -16.51 6.36 7.28
C PRO A 29 -16.43 4.94 6.72
N ALA A 30 -16.84 3.93 7.50
CA ALA A 30 -16.71 2.51 7.17
C ALA A 30 -17.28 2.08 5.79
N ILE A 31 -18.06 2.95 5.15
CA ILE A 31 -18.70 2.72 3.84
C ILE A 31 -17.84 3.12 2.64
N PHE A 32 -16.78 3.91 2.78
CA PHE A 32 -15.96 4.33 1.63
C PHE A 32 -14.84 3.33 1.36
N SER A 33 -14.71 2.89 0.10
CA SER A 33 -13.67 1.98 -0.33
C SER A 33 -13.24 2.23 -1.76
N ASN A 34 -11.93 2.26 -1.98
CA ASN A 34 -11.32 2.34 -3.30
C ASN A 34 -11.37 1.00 -4.08
N ARG A 35 -11.96 -0.06 -3.51
CA ARG A 35 -12.03 -1.39 -4.13
C ARG A 35 -12.61 -1.38 -5.54
N TYR A 36 -13.75 -0.72 -5.75
CA TYR A 36 -14.40 -0.70 -7.06
C TYR A 36 -13.70 0.24 -8.04
N PHE A 37 -13.10 1.32 -7.53
CA PHE A 37 -12.28 2.22 -8.35
C PHE A 37 -11.02 1.51 -8.85
N TYR A 38 -10.28 0.82 -7.97
CA TYR A 38 -9.17 -0.05 -8.35
C TYR A 38 -9.57 -1.05 -9.45
N ARG A 39 -10.69 -1.77 -9.26
CA ARG A 39 -11.17 -2.74 -10.26
C ARG A 39 -11.51 -2.09 -11.59
N PHE A 40 -12.09 -0.90 -11.56
CA PHE A 40 -12.41 -0.15 -12.76
C PHE A 40 -11.13 0.22 -13.53
N LEU A 41 -10.09 0.68 -12.85
CA LEU A 41 -8.81 1.01 -13.48
C LEU A 41 -8.16 -0.22 -14.12
N ILE A 42 -8.05 -1.33 -13.38
CA ILE A 42 -7.44 -2.57 -13.87
C ILE A 42 -8.23 -3.18 -15.03
N ASN A 43 -9.57 -3.21 -14.95
CA ASN A 43 -10.38 -3.82 -16.02
C ASN A 43 -10.38 -3.01 -17.32
N ASN A 44 -9.95 -1.75 -17.27
CA ASN A 44 -9.92 -0.88 -18.42
C ASN A 44 -8.49 -0.50 -18.85
N ASP A 45 -7.47 -1.18 -18.30
CA ASP A 45 -6.05 -0.94 -18.57
C ASP A 45 -5.68 0.55 -18.49
N VAL A 46 -6.19 1.24 -17.47
CA VAL A 46 -5.94 2.68 -17.26
C VAL A 46 -4.58 2.86 -16.63
N GLU A 47 -3.67 3.46 -17.38
CA GLU A 47 -2.32 3.82 -16.94
C GLU A 47 -2.17 5.33 -16.85
N ILE A 48 -1.44 5.78 -15.83
CA ILE A 48 -1.01 7.17 -15.69
C ILE A 48 0.52 7.21 -15.73
N ASN A 49 1.07 8.17 -16.48
CA ASN A 49 2.48 8.48 -16.53
C ASN A 49 2.66 9.99 -16.67
N ASN A 50 3.22 10.64 -15.64
CA ASN A 50 3.32 12.09 -15.56
C ASN A 50 1.94 12.76 -15.75
N ASP A 51 1.78 13.55 -16.82
CA ASP A 51 0.56 14.29 -17.17
C ASP A 51 -0.29 13.58 -18.24
N GLU A 52 0.01 12.31 -18.53
CA GLU A 52 -0.68 11.50 -19.54
C GLU A 52 -1.45 10.34 -18.89
N VAL A 53 -2.68 10.13 -19.36
CA VAL A 53 -3.51 8.95 -19.07
C VAL A 53 -3.71 8.15 -20.35
N LYS A 54 -3.42 6.85 -20.29
CA LYS A 54 -3.54 5.92 -21.41
C LYS A 54 -4.50 4.81 -21.03
N PHE A 55 -5.35 4.42 -21.96
CA PHE A 55 -6.20 3.25 -21.79
C PHE A 55 -6.55 2.66 -23.15
N ASN A 56 -6.91 1.38 -23.16
CA ASN A 56 -7.35 0.69 -24.36
C ASN A 56 -8.81 0.26 -24.19
N GLN A 57 -9.75 1.01 -24.77
CA GLN A 57 -11.18 0.71 -24.68
C GLN A 57 -11.87 0.87 -26.03
N GLU A 58 -12.74 -0.07 -26.38
CA GLU A 58 -13.55 0.03 -27.60
C GLU A 58 -14.90 0.71 -27.33
N ASN A 59 -15.38 0.68 -26.09
CA ASN A 59 -16.68 1.21 -25.71
C ASN A 59 -16.61 2.72 -25.45
N GLU A 60 -17.18 3.53 -26.36
CA GLU A 60 -17.21 5.00 -26.25
C GLU A 60 -17.79 5.50 -24.91
N GLY A 61 -18.83 4.85 -24.37
CA GLY A 61 -19.39 5.23 -23.08
C GLY A 61 -18.41 5.03 -21.92
N ILE A 62 -17.53 4.02 -21.98
CA ILE A 62 -16.46 3.86 -20.98
C ILE A 62 -15.42 4.97 -21.13
N LYS A 63 -15.08 5.37 -22.36
CA LYS A 63 -14.14 6.48 -22.61
C LYS A 63 -14.66 7.79 -22.03
N GLU A 64 -15.94 8.09 -22.25
CA GLU A 64 -16.60 9.27 -21.67
C GLU A 64 -16.60 9.24 -20.14
N VAL A 65 -16.85 8.07 -19.54
CA VAL A 65 -16.78 7.91 -18.07
C VAL A 65 -15.36 8.14 -17.56
N ILE A 66 -14.33 7.61 -18.23
CA ILE A 66 -12.93 7.84 -17.84
C ILE A 66 -12.58 9.32 -17.97
N ALA A 67 -12.98 9.96 -19.08
CA ALA A 67 -12.75 11.38 -19.34
C ALA A 67 -13.36 12.26 -18.25
N LEU A 68 -14.62 11.98 -17.87
CA LEU A 68 -15.32 12.69 -16.80
C LEU A 68 -14.70 12.43 -15.42
N LEU A 69 -14.46 11.16 -15.08
CA LEU A 69 -13.98 10.74 -13.77
C LEU A 69 -12.59 11.28 -13.46
N LEU A 70 -11.72 11.30 -14.47
CA LEU A 70 -10.34 11.75 -14.35
C LEU A 70 -10.15 13.21 -14.77
N ASN A 71 -11.18 13.85 -15.32
CA ASN A 71 -11.12 15.22 -15.83
C ASN A 71 -10.00 15.39 -16.89
N VAL A 72 -9.96 14.47 -17.87
CA VAL A 72 -8.92 14.40 -18.93
C VAL A 72 -9.50 14.70 -20.31
N GLU A 73 -8.66 15.21 -21.23
CA GLU A 73 -9.02 15.54 -22.60
C GLU A 73 -8.30 14.62 -23.61
N LYS A 74 -8.96 14.26 -24.70
CA LYS A 74 -8.37 13.38 -25.73
C LYS A 74 -7.25 14.10 -26.48
N VAL A 75 -6.13 13.43 -26.67
CA VAL A 75 -5.06 13.90 -27.55
C VAL A 75 -5.46 13.56 -29.01
N PRO A 76 -5.49 14.54 -29.93
CA PRO A 76 -5.68 14.24 -31.35
C PRO A 76 -4.57 13.33 -31.91
N ASP A 77 -4.92 12.43 -32.84
CA ASP A 77 -4.01 11.69 -33.72
C ASP A 77 -3.04 10.64 -33.12
N SER A 78 -3.36 10.00 -31.98
CA SER A 78 -2.43 9.03 -31.35
C SER A 78 -2.60 7.55 -31.71
N GLY A 79 -3.63 7.13 -32.46
CA GLY A 79 -3.90 5.72 -32.81
C GLY A 79 -4.26 4.78 -31.63
N ILE A 80 -3.85 5.15 -30.41
CA ILE A 80 -4.23 4.64 -29.09
C ILE A 80 -5.04 5.74 -28.41
N ASP A 81 -6.06 5.40 -27.59
CA ASP A 81 -6.79 6.40 -26.80
C ASP A 81 -5.89 6.97 -25.70
N LYS A 82 -5.14 8.02 -26.07
CA LYS A 82 -4.30 8.81 -25.16
C LYS A 82 -5.04 10.08 -24.77
N TRP A 83 -5.02 10.36 -23.48
CA TRP A 83 -5.68 11.50 -22.88
C TRP A 83 -4.67 12.25 -22.00
N TYR A 84 -4.80 13.56 -21.89
CA TYR A 84 -3.89 14.39 -21.11
C TYR A 84 -4.66 15.22 -20.08
N PHE A 85 -3.97 15.60 -19.01
CA PHE A 85 -4.42 16.64 -18.09
C PHE A 85 -3.30 17.66 -17.92
N SER A 86 -3.66 18.91 -17.56
CA SER A 86 -2.67 19.94 -17.26
C SER A 86 -3.06 20.68 -15.99
N TYR A 87 -2.13 20.72 -15.02
CA TYR A 87 -2.22 21.63 -13.87
C TYR A 87 -1.73 23.04 -14.21
N LYS A 88 -0.99 23.19 -15.32
CA LYS A 88 -0.56 24.49 -15.80
C LYS A 88 -1.74 25.20 -16.44
N LYS A 89 -1.92 26.45 -16.02
CA LYS A 89 -2.94 27.41 -16.48
C LYS A 89 -2.63 27.88 -17.92
N ASP A 90 -2.35 26.96 -18.83
CA ASP A 90 -2.11 27.30 -20.22
C ASP A 90 -3.45 27.52 -20.92
N LYS A 91 -3.54 28.62 -21.67
CA LYS A 91 -4.76 29.23 -22.22
C LYS A 91 -5.56 28.37 -23.22
N LYS A 92 -5.23 27.08 -23.36
CA LYS A 92 -5.85 26.13 -24.29
C LYS A 92 -6.62 24.98 -23.63
N SER A 93 -6.49 24.73 -22.32
CA SER A 93 -7.30 23.71 -21.66
C SER A 93 -8.71 24.25 -21.39
N VAL A 94 -9.74 23.53 -21.84
CA VAL A 94 -11.14 23.93 -21.66
C VAL A 94 -11.58 23.62 -20.22
N ASN A 95 -11.00 22.59 -19.61
CA ASN A 95 -11.23 22.27 -18.20
C ASN A 95 -10.42 23.18 -17.25
N LYS A 96 -11.10 24.24 -16.80
CA LYS A 96 -10.58 25.23 -15.83
C LYS A 96 -10.70 24.79 -14.36
N GLU A 97 -11.39 23.69 -14.10
CA GLU A 97 -11.65 23.22 -12.75
C GLU A 97 -10.48 22.40 -12.22
N ARG A 98 -10.02 22.73 -11.01
CA ARG A 98 -9.04 21.92 -10.28
C ARG A 98 -9.66 20.54 -10.03
N ASN A 99 -8.82 19.52 -9.88
CA ASN A 99 -9.22 18.21 -9.34
C ASN A 99 -9.57 18.34 -7.85
N ILE A 100 -10.71 19.00 -7.57
CA ILE A 100 -11.18 19.34 -6.23
C ILE A 100 -11.68 18.06 -5.56
N PRO A 101 -11.34 17.84 -4.28
CA PRO A 101 -11.91 16.74 -3.51
C PRO A 101 -13.44 16.74 -3.52
N PHE A 102 -14.04 15.58 -3.75
CA PHE A 102 -15.49 15.42 -3.66
C PHE A 102 -15.93 15.57 -2.21
N THR A 103 -16.74 16.59 -1.92
CA THR A 103 -17.15 16.90 -0.55
C THR A 103 -18.62 16.58 -0.35
N PHE A 104 -18.91 15.74 0.66
CA PHE A 104 -20.24 15.27 1.02
C PHE A 104 -20.59 15.74 2.42
N LYS A 105 -21.85 16.13 2.64
CA LYS A 105 -22.35 16.37 4.00
C LYS A 105 -22.78 15.03 4.60
N ILE A 106 -22.21 14.67 5.74
CA ILE A 106 -22.58 13.50 6.52
C ILE A 106 -23.22 13.93 7.83
N ALA A 107 -24.26 13.21 8.25
CA ALA A 107 -24.92 13.47 9.52
C ALA A 107 -23.95 13.24 10.68
N HIS A 108 -23.90 14.16 11.64
CA HIS A 108 -23.09 14.05 12.84
C HIS A 108 -23.92 14.20 14.12
N LYS A 109 -24.96 15.04 14.11
CA LYS A 109 -26.00 15.18 15.15
C LYS A 109 -27.36 15.41 14.48
N GLU A 110 -28.45 15.46 15.26
CA GLU A 110 -29.83 15.64 14.72
C GLU A 110 -29.98 16.84 13.78
N ASN A 111 -29.25 17.93 14.00
CA ASN A 111 -29.25 19.14 13.16
C ASN A 111 -27.85 19.60 12.72
N ASP A 112 -26.85 18.71 12.78
CA ASP A 112 -25.45 19.08 12.49
C ASP A 112 -24.81 18.13 11.48
N PHE A 113 -24.13 18.71 10.49
CA PHE A 113 -23.48 18.00 9.40
C PHE A 113 -21.98 18.25 9.41
N ARG A 114 -21.20 17.20 9.19
CA ARG A 114 -19.77 17.31 8.91
C ARG A 114 -19.52 17.19 7.41
N ASN A 115 -18.48 17.86 6.94
CA ASN A 115 -18.00 17.67 5.58
C ASN A 115 -17.03 16.49 5.55
N LEU A 116 -17.35 15.49 4.72
CA LEU A 116 -16.45 14.43 4.33
C LEU A 116 -15.89 14.77 2.95
N SER A 117 -14.59 15.02 2.85
CA SER A 117 -13.91 15.27 1.58
C SER A 117 -13.15 14.03 1.13
N LEU A 118 -13.46 13.52 -0.05
CA LEU A 118 -12.79 12.40 -0.70
C LEU A 118 -11.84 12.90 -1.79
N ILE A 119 -10.65 12.34 -1.85
CA ILE A 119 -9.62 12.74 -2.82
C ILE A 119 -10.14 12.50 -4.25
N HIS A 120 -9.94 13.48 -5.13
CA HIS A 120 -10.30 13.35 -6.55
C HIS A 120 -9.61 12.15 -7.21
N PRO A 121 -10.29 11.34 -8.04
CA PRO A 121 -9.76 10.13 -8.67
C PRO A 121 -8.41 10.33 -9.38
N LEU A 122 -8.27 11.42 -10.16
CA LEU A 122 -7.00 11.74 -10.81
C LEU A 122 -5.86 11.99 -9.81
N ASN A 123 -6.11 12.69 -8.71
CA ASN A 123 -5.09 12.92 -7.68
C ASN A 123 -4.68 11.59 -6.99
N GLN A 124 -5.63 10.65 -6.83
CA GLN A 124 -5.30 9.33 -6.31
C GLN A 124 -4.40 8.54 -7.28
N LEU A 125 -4.65 8.65 -8.59
CA LEU A 125 -3.77 8.07 -9.61
C LEU A 125 -2.38 8.72 -9.63
N MET A 126 -2.27 10.02 -9.36
CA MET A 126 -0.95 10.66 -9.26
C MET A 126 -0.12 10.11 -8.11
N VAL A 127 -0.74 9.77 -6.98
CA VAL A 127 -0.07 9.08 -5.87
C VAL A 127 0.44 7.71 -6.32
N VAL A 128 -0.37 6.97 -7.09
CA VAL A 128 0.06 5.70 -7.72
C VAL A 128 1.28 5.91 -8.62
N ASN A 129 1.26 6.91 -9.52
CA ASN A 129 2.39 7.22 -10.39
C ASN A 129 3.64 7.64 -9.60
N PHE A 130 3.46 8.43 -8.53
CA PHE A 130 4.55 8.83 -7.65
C PHE A 130 5.23 7.63 -7.00
N TYR A 131 4.46 6.69 -6.44
CA TYR A 131 5.04 5.49 -5.86
C TYR A 131 5.77 4.65 -6.89
N ASP A 132 5.20 4.44 -8.08
CA ASP A 132 5.87 3.65 -9.11
C ASP A 132 7.17 4.30 -9.58
N THR A 133 7.18 5.63 -9.72
CA THR A 133 8.34 6.42 -10.14
C THR A 133 9.45 6.43 -9.09
N TYR A 134 9.10 6.60 -7.82
CA TYR A 134 10.07 6.85 -6.75
C TYR A 134 10.28 5.68 -5.80
N LYS A 135 9.69 4.50 -6.03
CA LYS A 135 9.80 3.33 -5.13
C LYS A 135 11.22 2.99 -4.72
N ASP A 136 12.18 3.04 -5.65
CA ASP A 136 13.58 2.71 -5.37
C ASP A 136 14.26 3.80 -4.53
N SER A 137 13.96 5.07 -4.81
CA SER A 137 14.45 6.20 -4.00
C SER A 137 13.84 6.18 -2.60
N ILE A 138 12.54 5.93 -2.49
CA ILE A 138 11.84 5.77 -1.22
C ILE A 138 12.48 4.63 -0.42
N ARG A 139 12.75 3.48 -1.04
CA ARG A 139 13.42 2.33 -0.40
C ARG A 139 14.83 2.71 0.06
N TYR A 140 15.63 3.34 -0.81
CA TYR A 140 16.99 3.77 -0.50
C TYR A 140 17.05 4.76 0.67
N PHE A 141 16.26 5.83 0.62
CA PHE A 141 16.24 6.84 1.68
C PHE A 141 15.63 6.30 2.97
N SER A 142 14.63 5.40 2.91
CA SER A 142 14.10 4.74 4.10
C SER A 142 15.19 3.90 4.80
N ASN A 143 16.04 3.23 4.03
CA ASN A 143 17.17 2.47 4.58
C ASN A 143 18.25 3.39 5.17
N GLN A 144 18.62 4.49 4.50
CA GLN A 144 19.62 5.44 5.03
C GLN A 144 19.12 6.21 6.24
N ASN A 145 17.83 6.56 6.27
CA ASN A 145 17.23 7.31 7.36
C ASN A 145 16.78 6.41 8.51
N LEU A 146 16.93 5.09 8.41
CA LEU A 146 16.47 4.15 9.45
C LEU A 146 17.03 4.52 10.82
N LYS A 147 18.32 4.87 10.89
CA LYS A 147 18.95 5.33 12.12
C LYS A 147 18.35 6.64 12.63
N VAL A 148 18.18 7.63 11.75
CA VAL A 148 17.63 8.95 12.10
C VAL A 148 16.21 8.83 12.62
N ILE A 149 15.36 8.08 11.91
CA ILE A 149 13.96 7.81 12.30
C ILE A 149 13.91 7.05 13.63
N THR A 150 14.81 6.08 13.81
CA THR A 150 14.92 5.33 15.08
C THR A 150 15.27 6.26 16.23
N ASP A 151 16.25 7.16 16.05
CA ASP A 151 16.67 8.14 17.05
C ASP A 151 15.52 9.13 17.37
N GLU A 152 14.77 9.59 16.36
CA GLU A 152 13.57 10.43 16.54
C GLU A 152 12.45 9.71 17.30
N PHE A 153 12.21 8.43 16.98
CA PHE A 153 11.23 7.60 17.68
C PHE A 153 11.64 7.43 19.14
N PHE A 154 12.91 7.13 19.42
CA PHE A 154 13.42 7.06 20.78
C PHE A 154 13.23 8.37 21.55
N ALA A 155 13.48 9.52 20.91
CA ALA A 155 13.24 10.82 21.52
C ALA A 155 11.75 11.03 21.88
N ARG A 156 10.84 10.65 20.97
CA ARG A 156 9.38 10.76 21.18
C ARG A 156 8.86 9.85 22.28
N ILE A 157 9.30 8.59 22.31
CA ILE A 157 8.84 7.59 23.30
C ILE A 157 9.64 7.68 24.61
N GLY A 158 10.67 8.51 24.70
CA GLY A 158 11.55 8.61 25.86
C GLY A 158 10.79 8.87 27.17
N LYS A 159 9.71 9.67 27.13
CA LYS A 159 8.83 9.89 28.29
C LYS A 159 8.11 8.61 28.76
N LEU A 160 7.71 7.74 27.82
CA LEU A 160 7.06 6.45 28.12
C LEU A 160 8.08 5.43 28.64
N ARG A 161 9.31 5.43 28.11
CA ARG A 161 10.40 4.57 28.60
C ARG A 161 10.80 4.87 30.05
N LYS A 162 10.66 6.12 30.52
CA LYS A 162 10.97 6.48 31.93
C LYS A 162 10.18 5.63 32.93
N ASN A 163 8.95 5.22 32.59
CA ASN A 163 8.13 4.35 33.43
C ASN A 163 8.64 2.91 33.51
N HIS A 164 9.54 2.52 32.60
CA HIS A 164 10.20 1.21 32.54
C HIS A 164 11.70 1.29 32.90
N ALA A 165 12.16 2.40 33.49
CA ALA A 165 13.57 2.63 33.80
C ALA A 165 14.18 1.57 34.75
N GLY A 166 13.35 0.86 35.52
CA GLY A 166 13.78 -0.25 36.37
C GLY A 166 14.04 -1.57 35.63
N MET A 167 13.65 -1.68 34.35
CA MET A 167 13.94 -2.86 33.53
C MET A 167 15.36 -2.74 32.95
N VAL A 168 16.34 -3.20 33.73
CA VAL A 168 17.71 -3.37 33.25
C VAL A 168 17.77 -4.63 32.40
N PHE A 169 18.29 -4.50 31.18
CA PHE A 169 18.54 -5.66 30.34
C PHE A 169 19.63 -6.53 30.99
N ASP A 170 19.23 -7.72 31.47
CA ASP A 170 20.13 -8.73 31.99
C ASP A 170 20.22 -9.87 30.99
N VAL A 171 21.35 -9.93 30.27
CA VAL A 171 21.60 -10.97 29.27
C VAL A 171 21.53 -12.37 29.88
N GLY A 172 21.95 -12.55 31.14
CA GLY A 172 21.93 -13.81 31.87
C GLY A 172 20.52 -14.31 32.21
N LYS A 173 19.51 -13.45 32.05
CA LYS A 173 18.08 -13.78 32.23
C LYS A 173 17.26 -13.53 30.96
N SER A 174 17.91 -13.31 29.83
CA SER A 174 17.25 -13.02 28.56
C SER A 174 17.35 -14.19 27.58
N ALA A 175 16.42 -14.21 26.62
CA ALA A 175 16.42 -15.04 25.43
C ALA A 175 16.11 -14.17 24.22
N LEU A 176 16.57 -14.58 23.03
CA LEU A 176 16.23 -13.94 21.77
C LEU A 176 15.06 -14.67 21.13
N LEU A 177 14.01 -13.95 20.77
CA LEU A 177 12.88 -14.47 19.99
C LEU A 177 12.90 -13.81 18.61
N VAL A 178 13.18 -14.58 17.58
CA VAL A 178 13.15 -14.15 16.18
C VAL A 178 11.84 -14.64 15.57
N VAL A 179 10.97 -13.70 15.20
CA VAL A 179 9.59 -14.01 14.79
C VAL A 179 9.48 -14.01 13.27
N ASP A 180 9.04 -15.14 12.71
CA ASP A 180 8.60 -15.31 11.33
C ASP A 180 9.59 -14.81 10.25
N MET A 181 10.89 -14.98 10.51
CA MET A 181 11.98 -14.70 9.55
C MET A 181 12.23 -15.89 8.61
N GLN A 182 11.18 -16.34 7.92
CA GLN A 182 11.16 -17.50 7.01
C GLN A 182 11.30 -17.08 5.54
N ASN A 183 11.73 -18.00 4.66
CA ASN A 183 12.01 -17.66 3.25
C ASN A 183 10.76 -17.18 2.51
N TYR A 184 9.57 -17.59 2.97
CA TYR A 184 8.31 -17.04 2.49
C TYR A 184 8.26 -15.51 2.51
N PHE A 185 8.87 -14.85 3.49
CA PHE A 185 8.93 -13.38 3.56
C PHE A 185 10.25 -12.79 3.07
N LEU A 186 11.31 -13.60 2.98
CA LEU A 186 12.69 -13.14 2.69
C LEU A 186 13.18 -13.42 1.26
N SER A 187 12.56 -14.36 0.54
CA SER A 187 12.97 -14.70 -0.82
C SER A 187 12.30 -13.76 -1.84
N GLU A 188 13.08 -13.12 -2.71
CA GLU A 188 12.55 -12.29 -3.81
C GLU A 188 11.60 -13.07 -4.74
N ASN A 189 11.77 -14.40 -4.82
CA ASN A 189 10.93 -15.29 -5.61
C ASN A 189 9.61 -15.65 -4.92
N SER A 190 9.46 -15.29 -3.63
CA SER A 190 8.22 -15.51 -2.90
C SER A 190 7.17 -14.45 -3.24
N HIS A 191 5.91 -14.88 -3.33
CA HIS A 191 4.78 -13.98 -3.53
C HIS A 191 4.49 -13.07 -2.32
N ALA A 192 5.08 -13.37 -1.16
CA ALA A 192 4.95 -12.59 0.06
C ALA A 192 6.26 -11.90 0.46
N PHE A 193 7.20 -11.75 -0.48
CA PHE A 193 8.48 -11.09 -0.22
C PHE A 193 8.28 -9.69 0.36
N ILE A 194 9.01 -9.41 1.45
CA ILE A 194 9.06 -8.12 2.13
C ILE A 194 10.43 -7.48 1.84
N PRO A 195 10.54 -6.54 0.88
CA PRO A 195 11.83 -5.97 0.48
C PRO A 195 12.54 -5.15 1.57
N SER A 196 11.83 -4.75 2.62
CA SER A 196 12.41 -4.07 3.78
C SER A 196 13.05 -5.04 4.79
N ALA A 197 12.81 -6.34 4.68
CA ALA A 197 13.41 -7.33 5.57
C ALA A 197 14.94 -7.36 5.43
N ASP A 198 15.47 -7.13 4.21
CA ASP A 198 16.91 -7.02 3.95
C ASP A 198 17.58 -5.98 4.87
N ALA A 199 16.90 -4.87 5.17
CA ALA A 199 17.45 -3.79 5.99
C ALA A 199 17.64 -4.17 7.47
N ILE A 200 17.01 -5.26 7.93
CA ILE A 200 17.08 -5.72 9.32
C ILE A 200 17.83 -7.05 9.49
N MET A 201 18.16 -7.75 8.39
CA MET A 201 18.85 -9.04 8.42
C MET A 201 20.18 -8.98 9.16
N ASP A 202 21.01 -7.97 8.87
CA ASP A 202 22.32 -7.80 9.52
C ASP A 202 22.17 -7.62 11.04
N ASN A 203 21.16 -6.86 11.48
CA ASN A 203 20.89 -6.65 12.91
C ASN A 203 20.42 -7.93 13.61
N ILE A 204 19.60 -8.73 12.93
CA ILE A 204 19.13 -10.02 13.46
C ILE A 204 20.30 -11.00 13.57
N ASN A 205 21.18 -11.06 12.57
CA ASN A 205 22.39 -11.87 12.61
C ASN A 205 23.30 -11.45 13.77
N LEU A 206 23.55 -10.15 13.93
CA LEU A 206 24.35 -9.62 15.04
C LEU A 206 23.75 -9.97 16.42
N LEU A 207 22.43 -9.89 16.57
CA LEU A 207 21.75 -10.28 17.82
C LEU A 207 21.84 -11.80 18.05
N THR A 208 21.69 -12.59 17.00
CA THR A 208 21.80 -14.05 17.06
C THR A 208 23.20 -14.46 17.51
N ASP A 209 24.25 -13.86 16.92
CA ASP A 209 25.63 -14.08 17.33
C ASP A 209 25.89 -13.63 18.77
N PHE A 210 25.34 -12.48 19.17
CA PHE A 210 25.49 -11.95 20.53
C PHE A 210 24.91 -12.90 21.59
N PHE A 211 23.74 -13.49 21.35
CA PHE A 211 23.10 -14.46 22.25
C PHE A 211 23.79 -15.83 22.17
N SER A 212 24.16 -16.28 20.98
CA SER A 212 24.81 -17.58 20.73
C SER A 212 26.16 -17.67 21.43
N THR A 213 27.02 -16.66 21.27
CA THR A 213 28.35 -16.58 21.92
C THR A 213 28.30 -16.58 23.44
N ARG A 214 27.13 -16.32 24.04
CA ARG A 214 26.90 -16.28 25.49
C ARG A 214 26.07 -17.46 25.99
N ASN A 215 25.88 -18.49 25.17
CA ASN A 215 25.06 -19.67 25.47
C ASN A 215 23.65 -19.29 25.96
N ARG A 216 23.05 -18.28 25.33
CA ARG A 216 21.70 -17.83 25.65
C ARG A 216 20.67 -18.46 24.71
N PRO A 217 19.43 -18.73 25.16
CA PRO A 217 18.41 -19.30 24.30
C PRO A 217 18.07 -18.37 23.13
N ILE A 218 17.97 -18.96 21.95
CA ILE A 218 17.50 -18.32 20.72
C ILE A 218 16.34 -19.16 20.19
N ILE A 219 15.19 -18.54 20.03
CA ILE A 219 13.95 -19.18 19.59
C ILE A 219 13.55 -18.55 18.27
N PHE A 220 13.43 -19.37 17.24
CA PHE A 220 12.87 -18.96 15.95
C PHE A 220 11.42 -19.44 15.89
N THR A 221 10.50 -18.55 15.51
CA THR A 221 9.14 -18.96 15.18
C THR A 221 9.01 -19.12 13.67
N ARG A 222 8.15 -20.07 13.29
CA ARG A 222 7.66 -20.18 11.92
C ARG A 222 6.16 -20.35 11.97
N HIS A 223 5.45 -19.58 11.16
CA HIS A 223 4.05 -19.84 10.84
C HIS A 223 3.98 -20.94 9.78
N ILE A 224 3.04 -21.87 9.91
CA ILE A 224 2.70 -22.88 8.91
C ILE A 224 1.19 -22.95 8.84
N ASP A 225 0.63 -22.95 7.63
CA ASP A 225 -0.82 -23.08 7.47
C ASP A 225 -1.27 -24.53 7.70
N SER A 226 -2.30 -24.71 8.54
CA SER A 226 -2.94 -26.02 8.69
C SER A 226 -3.71 -26.38 7.43
N ALA A 227 -3.70 -27.66 7.06
CA ALA A 227 -4.42 -28.17 5.89
C ALA A 227 -5.95 -27.90 5.96
N GLU A 228 -6.48 -27.84 7.19
CA GLU A 228 -7.88 -27.52 7.47
C GLU A 228 -7.98 -26.15 8.12
N SER A 229 -8.66 -25.22 7.44
CA SER A 229 -9.13 -23.97 8.01
C SER A 229 -10.66 -24.03 8.07
N PRO A 230 -11.26 -24.16 9.27
CA PRO A 230 -12.72 -24.19 9.40
C PRO A 230 -13.27 -22.82 8.96
N GLY A 231 -13.83 -22.76 7.75
CA GLY A 231 -14.36 -21.52 7.16
C GLY A 231 -13.68 -21.05 5.86
N GLY A 232 -12.78 -21.84 5.26
CA GLY A 232 -12.16 -21.53 3.96
C GLY A 232 -10.69 -21.14 4.08
N LEU A 233 -10.27 -20.05 3.45
CA LEU A 233 -8.86 -19.62 3.43
C LEU A 233 -8.36 -19.18 4.83
N SER A 234 -7.13 -19.56 5.20
CA SER A 234 -6.43 -19.08 6.40
C SER A 234 -6.21 -17.55 6.34
N PRO A 235 -5.97 -16.85 7.47
CA PRO A 235 -5.60 -15.43 7.46
C PRO A 235 -4.38 -15.15 6.56
N MET A 236 -3.40 -16.06 6.51
CA MET A 236 -2.25 -15.93 5.61
C MET A 236 -2.65 -16.12 4.15
N GLU A 237 -3.50 -17.10 3.82
CA GLU A 237 -4.04 -17.24 2.46
C GLU A 237 -4.89 -16.04 2.04
N LYS A 238 -5.57 -15.38 2.99
CA LYS A 238 -6.38 -14.17 2.74
C LYS A 238 -5.54 -12.92 2.46
N TRP A 239 -4.43 -12.76 3.16
CA TRP A 239 -3.58 -11.56 3.06
C TRP A 239 -2.42 -11.71 2.08
N TRP A 240 -1.87 -12.91 1.94
CA TRP A 240 -0.66 -13.18 1.16
C TRP A 240 -0.88 -14.15 -0.01
N ASN A 241 -2.10 -14.69 -0.19
CA ASN A 241 -2.49 -15.53 -1.33
C ASN A 241 -1.52 -16.70 -1.60
N GLY A 242 -0.98 -17.28 -0.54
CA GLY A 242 -0.15 -18.48 -0.55
C GLY A 242 -0.38 -19.25 0.75
N LYS A 243 -0.17 -20.57 0.70
CA LYS A 243 -0.05 -21.39 1.91
C LYS A 243 1.42 -21.45 2.26
N ILE A 244 1.74 -21.18 3.52
CA ILE A 244 3.09 -21.42 4.03
C ILE A 244 3.21 -22.91 4.33
N SER A 245 4.10 -23.59 3.60
CA SER A 245 4.37 -25.01 3.76
C SER A 245 5.52 -25.24 4.74
N ASN A 246 5.82 -26.51 5.04
CA ASN A 246 6.93 -26.84 5.95
C ASN A 246 8.32 -26.51 5.36
N ASP A 247 8.41 -26.35 4.05
CA ASP A 247 9.66 -26.17 3.30
C ASP A 247 9.97 -24.68 3.03
N ASP A 248 9.08 -23.77 3.46
CA ASP A 248 9.17 -22.31 3.33
C ASP A 248 9.70 -21.63 4.62
#